data_AF-A0A352SDE4-F1
#
_entry.id   AF-A0A352SDE4-F1
#
_cell.length_a   1.000
_cell.length_b   1.000
_cell.length_c   1.000
_cell.angle_alpha   90.00
_cell.angle_beta   90.00
_cell.angle_gamma   90.00
#
_symmetry.space_group_name_H-M   'P 1'
#
loop_
_entity.id
_entity.type
_entity.pdbx_description
1 polymer ?
#
loop_
_entity_poly.entity_id
_entity_poly.type
_entity_poly.pdbx_seq_one_letter_code
_entity_poly.pdbx_strand_id
1 'polypeptide(L)' 'GVMATNGEAGQGPLKFGVAAVDMFTGMYSAQAILAALFARQSTGRGRHVQMALYDCGVMITSYYGMEALLKA' A
#
# COMPACT_ATOMS: atom_id res chain seq x y z
N GLY A 1 -2.71 3.81 -12.50
CA GLY A 1 -2.92 3.06 -11.23
C GLY A 1 -2.19 1.73 -11.30
N VAL A 2 -2.22 0.92 -10.24
CA VAL A 2 -1.35 -0.27 -10.10
C VAL A 2 -1.48 -1.30 -11.25
N MET A 3 -2.65 -1.48 -11.85
CA MET A 3 -2.81 -2.39 -13.00
C MET A 3 -2.07 -1.93 -14.27
N ALA A 4 -1.78 -0.63 -14.39
CA ALA A 4 -1.03 -0.11 -15.54
C ALA A 4 0.46 -0.49 -15.50
N THR A 5 0.95 -1.03 -14.38
CA THR A 5 2.34 -1.46 -14.22
C THR A 5 2.52 -2.97 -14.45
N ASN A 6 1.52 -3.66 -14.98
CA ASN A 6 1.52 -5.10 -15.19
C ASN A 6 0.93 -5.45 -16.56
N GLY A 7 1.53 -6.42 -17.25
CA GLY A 7 1.20 -6.81 -18.62
C GLY A 7 2.37 -6.59 -19.60
N GLU A 8 2.10 -6.75 -20.89
CA GLU A 8 3.07 -6.57 -21.97
C GLU A 8 2.86 -5.26 -22.72
N ALA A 9 3.90 -4.81 -23.44
CA ALA A 9 3.81 -3.63 -24.28
C ALA A 9 2.71 -3.78 -25.34
N GLY A 10 1.87 -2.75 -25.48
CA GLY A 10 0.73 -2.76 -26.41
C GLY A 10 -0.54 -3.43 -25.87
N GLN A 11 -0.49 -4.05 -24.69
CA GLN A 11 -1.68 -4.50 -23.98
C GLN A 11 -2.21 -3.42 -23.03
N GLY A 12 -3.52 -3.43 -22.76
CA GLY A 12 -4.12 -2.55 -21.76
C GLY A 12 -3.74 -2.93 -20.32
N PRO A 13 -4.11 -2.13 -19.31
CA PRO A 13 -3.82 -2.40 -17.91
C PRO A 13 -4.32 -3.78 -17.47
N LEU A 14 -3.45 -4.58 -16.86
CA LEU A 14 -3.75 -5.96 -16.46
C LEU A 14 -3.73 -6.14 -14.94
N LYS A 15 -4.74 -6.84 -14.41
CA LYS A 15 -4.79 -7.21 -13.00
C LYS A 15 -3.66 -8.18 -12.64
N PHE A 16 -3.10 -8.04 -11.44
CA PHE A 16 -2.16 -9.02 -10.90
C PHE A 16 -2.84 -10.37 -10.67
N GLY A 17 -2.10 -11.47 -10.86
CA GLY A 17 -2.58 -12.83 -10.60
C GLY A 17 -2.86 -13.12 -9.11
N VAL A 18 -2.40 -12.23 -8.22
CA VAL A 18 -2.67 -12.27 -6.78
C VAL A 18 -3.32 -10.96 -6.33
N ALA A 19 -3.98 -10.99 -5.17
CA ALA A 19 -4.54 -9.81 -4.53
C ALA A 19 -3.43 -8.95 -3.89
N ALA A 20 -2.55 -8.39 -4.73
CA ALA A 20 -1.35 -7.69 -4.30
C ALA A 20 -1.67 -6.55 -3.31
N VAL A 21 -2.66 -5.72 -3.63
CA VAL A 21 -3.08 -4.61 -2.76
C VAL A 21 -3.50 -5.13 -1.37
N ASP A 22 -4.34 -6.16 -1.31
CA ASP A 22 -4.81 -6.75 -0.05
C ASP A 22 -3.65 -7.32 0.79
N MET A 23 -2.71 -8.02 0.14
CA MET A 23 -1.54 -8.58 0.80
C MET A 23 -0.65 -7.49 1.39
N PHE A 24 -0.34 -6.45 0.62
CA PHE A 24 0.46 -5.33 1.10
C PHE A 24 -0.27 -4.56 2.21
N THR A 25 -1.57 -4.32 2.08
CA THR A 25 -2.37 -3.71 3.16
C THR A 25 -2.34 -4.55 4.43
N GLY A 26 -2.43 -5.88 4.33
CA GLY A 26 -2.29 -6.78 5.47
C GLY A 26 -0.91 -6.68 6.14
N MET A 27 0.17 -6.68 5.33
CA MET A 27 1.54 -6.53 5.83
C MET A 27 1.76 -5.20 6.55
N TYR A 28 1.33 -4.07 5.96
CA TYR A 28 1.44 -2.76 6.59
C TYR A 28 0.55 -2.63 7.82
N SER A 29 -0.63 -3.25 7.81
CA SER A 29 -1.48 -3.33 9.00
C SER A 29 -0.77 -4.04 10.14
N ALA A 30 -0.13 -5.19 9.86
CA ALA A 30 0.64 -5.92 10.86
C ALA A 30 1.80 -5.07 11.41
N GLN A 31 2.55 -4.37 10.54
CA GLN A 31 3.61 -3.46 10.96
C GLN A 31 3.08 -2.30 11.82
N ALA A 32 1.96 -1.69 11.45
CA ALA A 32 1.32 -0.61 12.21
C ALA A 32 0.83 -1.09 13.59
N ILE A 33 0.29 -2.31 13.67
CA ILE A 33 -0.10 -2.94 14.94
C ILE A 33 1.12 -3.18 15.82
N LEU A 34 2.21 -3.73 15.27
CA LEU A 34 3.46 -3.94 16.01
C LEU A 34 4.01 -2.60 16.53
N ALA A 35 4.01 -1.55 15.71
CA ALA A 35 4.43 -0.22 16.12
C ALA A 35 3.54 0.35 17.25
N ALA A 36 2.22 0.15 17.18
CA ALA A 36 1.29 0.57 18.22
C ALA A 36 1.52 -0.19 19.54
N LEU A 37 1.78 -1.49 19.47
CA LEU A 37 2.10 -2.31 20.65
C LEU A 37 3.44 -1.92 21.27
N PHE A 38 4.45 -1.63 20.46
CA PHE A 38 5.75 -1.14 20.91
C PHE A 38 5.60 0.21 21.63
N ALA A 39 4.90 1.17 21.03
CA ALA A 39 4.63 2.47 21.66
C ALA A 39 3.81 2.33 22.96
N ARG A 40 2.93 1.34 23.06
CA ARG A 40 2.18 1.06 24.29
C ARG A 40 3.09 0.66 25.46
N GLN A 41 4.26 0.07 25.21
CA GLN A 41 5.18 -0.33 26.29
C GLN A 41 5.65 0.86 27.12
N SER A 42 5.90 2.02 26.50
CA SER A 42 6.32 3.24 27.20
C SER A 42 5.15 4.14 27.59
N THR A 43 4.09 4.17 26.79
CA THR A 43 2.98 5.12 26.99
C THR A 43 1.81 4.55 27.80
N GLY A 44 1.70 3.22 27.94
CA GLY A 44 0.55 2.53 28.53
C GLY A 44 -0.75 2.61 27.71
N ARG A 45 -0.75 3.29 26.55
CA ARG A 45 -1.95 3.54 25.74
C ARG A 45 -1.92 2.77 24.41
N GLY A 46 -3.05 2.15 24.06
CA GLY A 46 -3.26 1.61 22.72
C GLY A 46 -3.49 2.72 21.67
N ARG A 47 -3.51 2.36 20.40
CA ARG A 47 -3.79 3.27 19.28
C ARG A 47 -4.74 2.61 18.29
N HIS A 48 -5.65 3.41 17.72
CA HIS A 48 -6.47 2.98 16.59
C HIS A 48 -5.62 3.02 15.31
N VAL A 49 -5.64 1.93 14.53
CA VAL A 49 -4.91 1.80 13.27
C VAL A 49 -5.92 1.81 12.14
N GLN A 50 -5.81 2.77 11.22
CA GLN A 50 -6.63 2.85 10.01
C GLN A 50 -5.74 2.60 8.81
N MET A 51 -6.17 1.68 7.96
CA MET A 51 -5.46 1.30 6.75
C MET A 51 -6.43 1.32 5.58
N ALA A 52 -6.04 1.97 4.49
CA ALA A 52 -6.81 2.02 3.27
C ALA A 52 -6.11 1.21 2.17
N LEU A 53 -6.89 0.39 1.47
CA LEU A 53 -6.43 -0.33 0.27
C LEU A 53 -5.93 0.66 -0.80
N TYR A 54 -6.58 1.83 -0.91
CA TYR A 54 -6.19 2.85 -1.87
C TYR A 54 -4.77 3.38 -1.63
N ASP A 55 -4.45 3.76 -0.39
CA ASP A 55 -3.12 4.28 -0.01
C ASP A 55 -2.03 3.22 -0.27
N CYS A 56 -2.32 1.97 0.04
CA CYS A 56 -1.42 0.84 -0.25
C CYS A 56 -1.27 0.65 -1.77
N GLY A 57 -2.36 0.77 -2.53
CA GLY A 57 -2.35 0.70 -3.99
C GLY A 57 -1.53 1.81 -4.63
N VAL A 58 -1.59 3.04 -4.11
CA VAL A 58 -0.74 4.16 -4.53
C VAL A 58 0.72 3.87 -4.18
N MET A 59 1.01 3.41 -2.96
CA MET A 59 2.37 3.08 -2.55
C MET A 59 3.01 2.01 -3.45
N ILE A 60 2.27 0.97 -3.87
CA ILE A 60 2.80 -0.06 -4.79
C ILE A 60 3.28 0.55 -6.12
N THR A 61 2.65 1.62 -6.60
CA THR A 61 3.10 2.31 -7.83
C THR A 61 4.46 2.99 -7.68
N SER A 62 4.94 3.20 -6.46
CA SER A 62 6.28 3.72 -6.16
C SER A 62 6.61 4.98 -6.97
N TYR A 63 7.74 5.01 -7.69
CA TYR A 63 8.18 6.17 -8.45
C TYR A 63 7.25 6.51 -9.64
N TYR A 64 6.54 5.53 -10.20
CA TYR A 64 5.57 5.80 -11.28
C TYR A 64 4.40 6.67 -10.80
N GLY A 65 3.95 6.46 -9.56
CA GLY A 65 2.93 7.31 -8.93
C GLY A 65 3.44 8.74 -8.73
N MET A 66 4.70 8.88 -8.29
CA MET A 66 5.34 10.19 -8.10
C MET A 66 5.53 10.93 -9.44
N GLU A 67 5.97 10.23 -10.48
CA GLU A 67 6.10 10.80 -11.83
C GLU A 67 4.76 11.30 -12.38
N ALA A 68 3.67 10.58 -12.12
CA ALA A 68 2.32 10.98 -12.53
C ALA A 68 1.87 12.28 -11.83
N LEU A 69 2.25 12.49 -10.56
CA LEU A 69 1.94 13.70 -9.81
C LEU A 69 2.75 14.92 -10.29
N LEU A 70 3.97 14.72 -10.79
CA LEU A 70 4.79 15.81 -11.33
C LEU A 70 4.29 16.34 -12.69
N LYS A 71 3.50 15.52 -13.40
CA LYS A 71 2.93 15.87 -14.71
C LYS A 71 1.49 16.40 -14.63
N ALA A 72 0.91 16.46 -13.42
CA ALA A 72 -0.44 16.97 -13.14
C ALA A 72 -0.40 18.46 -12.77
#